data_AF-A0A224XM63-F1
#
_entry.id   AF-A0A224XM63-F1
#
_cell.length_a   1.000
_cell.length_b   1.000
_cell.length_c   1.000
_cell.angle_alpha   90.00
_cell.angle_beta   90.00
_cell.angle_gamma   90.00
#
_symmetry.space_group_name_H-M   'P 1'
#
loop_
_entity.id
_entity.type
_entity.pdbx_description
1 polymer ?
#
loop_
_entity_poly.entity_id
_entity_poly.type
_entity_poly.pdbx_seq_one_letter_code
_entity_poly.pdbx_strand_id
1 'polypeptide(L)'
;FQLLKIVQKYGSIEKFDLMYHKSGSLAGQSRGFAFVTFTENSRAEVMMKDLNGKKIGNKVVVIKWAHTLGKEVEKTKVELVIPALGQKERKEKKISRISQIHAIESKLKMMEQLPSEDFQISNEPSTSGCLINLYNQNRQHKSTLMQKTRNRNHNKNDARSTKTTFGGSSKGC
;
A
#
# COMPACT_ATOMS: atom_id res chain seq x y z
N PHE A 1 -24.57 -23.40 9.69
CA PHE A 1 -23.73 -23.04 10.85
C PHE A 1 -22.47 -23.92 10.98
N GLN A 2 -21.60 -23.97 9.97
CA GLN A 2 -20.41 -24.84 10.01
C GLN A 2 -19.36 -24.33 11.00
N LEU A 3 -19.05 -23.03 10.94
CA LEU A 3 -18.02 -22.42 11.77
C LEU A 3 -18.30 -22.60 13.26
N LEU A 4 -19.54 -22.32 13.69
CA LEU A 4 -19.96 -22.48 15.10
C LEU A 4 -19.67 -23.90 15.62
N LYS A 5 -20.05 -24.94 14.88
CA LYS A 5 -19.80 -26.34 15.27
C LYS A 5 -18.32 -26.68 15.39
N ILE A 6 -17.46 -26.07 14.57
CA ILE A 6 -16.02 -26.29 14.62
C ILE A 6 -15.42 -25.62 15.86
N VAL A 7 -15.81 -24.37 16.10
CA VAL A 7 -15.33 -23.56 17.23
C VAL A 7 -15.77 -24.14 18.58
N GLN A 8 -17.01 -24.66 18.66
CA GLN A 8 -17.54 -25.30 19.87
C GLN A 8 -16.72 -26.51 20.35
N LYS A 9 -15.95 -27.16 19.47
CA LYS A 9 -15.09 -28.30 19.87
C LYS A 9 -13.92 -27.90 20.77
N TYR A 10 -13.52 -26.62 20.75
CA TYR A 10 -12.34 -26.15 21.47
C TYR A 10 -12.68 -25.65 22.88
N GLY A 11 -13.91 -25.17 23.11
CA GLY A 11 -14.33 -24.68 24.42
C GLY A 11 -15.75 -24.13 24.44
N SER A 12 -16.19 -23.71 25.64
CA SER A 12 -17.49 -23.07 25.85
C SER A 12 -17.47 -21.63 25.35
N ILE A 13 -18.48 -21.28 24.56
CA ILE A 13 -18.60 -19.98 23.90
C ILE A 13 -19.62 -19.13 24.67
N GLU A 14 -19.22 -17.93 25.10
CA GLU A 14 -20.13 -16.95 25.71
C GLU A 14 -20.92 -16.20 24.63
N LYS A 15 -20.25 -15.79 23.57
CA LYS A 15 -20.85 -15.00 22.49
C LYS A 15 -20.27 -15.40 21.15
N PHE A 16 -21.16 -15.56 20.18
CA PHE A 16 -20.81 -15.81 18.79
C PHE A 16 -21.58 -14.83 17.91
N ASP A 17 -20.85 -14.00 17.18
CA ASP A 17 -21.42 -12.99 16.28
C ASP A 17 -20.89 -13.21 14.85
N LEU A 18 -21.80 -13.54 13.93
CA LEU A 18 -21.47 -13.72 12.52
C LEU A 18 -21.89 -12.47 11.76
N MET A 19 -20.93 -11.86 11.08
CA MET A 19 -21.16 -10.56 10.43
C MET A 19 -21.82 -10.74 9.07
N TYR A 20 -22.86 -9.96 8.80
CA TYR A 20 -23.59 -9.96 7.53
C TYR A 20 -23.60 -8.57 6.88
N HIS A 21 -23.75 -8.53 5.56
CA HIS A 21 -24.01 -7.28 4.84
C HIS A 21 -25.42 -6.79 5.18
N LYS A 22 -25.51 -5.56 5.73
CA LYS A 22 -26.77 -4.94 6.15
C LYS A 22 -27.56 -4.33 4.99
N SER A 23 -26.92 -4.04 3.85
CA SER A 23 -27.53 -3.36 2.71
C SER A 23 -26.81 -3.71 1.39
N GLY A 24 -27.49 -3.42 0.27
CA GLY A 24 -27.00 -3.65 -1.09
C GLY A 24 -27.41 -5.00 -1.68
N SER A 25 -26.90 -5.32 -2.87
CA SER A 25 -27.17 -6.58 -3.59
C SER A 25 -26.72 -7.84 -2.84
N LEU A 26 -25.78 -7.68 -1.89
CA LEU A 26 -25.25 -8.76 -1.05
C LEU A 26 -25.92 -8.80 0.34
N ALA A 27 -26.99 -8.04 0.57
CA ALA A 27 -27.66 -8.00 1.87
C ALA A 27 -28.09 -9.40 2.32
N GLY A 28 -27.84 -9.72 3.59
CA GLY A 28 -28.07 -11.05 4.16
C GLY A 28 -26.95 -12.07 3.89
N GLN A 29 -26.00 -11.78 2.99
CA GLN A 29 -24.82 -12.62 2.81
C GLN A 29 -23.82 -12.39 3.95
N SER A 30 -23.18 -13.47 4.41
CA SER A 30 -22.12 -13.38 5.43
C SER A 30 -20.91 -12.63 4.88
N ARG A 31 -20.34 -11.72 5.67
CA ARG A 31 -19.14 -10.94 5.34
C ARG A 31 -17.85 -11.77 5.35
N GLY A 32 -17.92 -13.04 5.71
CA GLY A 32 -16.76 -13.95 5.73
C GLY A 32 -15.91 -13.89 7.01
N PHE A 33 -16.39 -13.21 8.06
CA PHE A 33 -15.75 -13.21 9.37
C PHE A 33 -16.79 -13.24 10.49
N ALA A 34 -16.36 -13.72 11.66
CA ALA A 34 -17.16 -13.81 12.86
C ALA A 34 -16.30 -13.44 14.08
N PHE A 35 -16.95 -12.98 15.13
CA PHE A 35 -16.34 -12.78 16.45
C PHE A 35 -16.80 -13.88 17.39
N VAL A 36 -15.84 -14.44 18.12
CA VAL A 36 -16.08 -15.50 19.10
C VAL A 36 -15.50 -15.04 20.42
N THR A 37 -16.32 -15.06 21.46
CA THR A 37 -15.90 -14.85 22.84
C THR A 37 -16.01 -16.19 23.57
N PHE A 38 -14.88 -16.71 24.04
CA PHE A 38 -14.82 -17.92 24.88
C PHE A 38 -14.92 -17.54 26.36
N THR A 39 -15.42 -18.46 27.18
CA THR A 39 -15.44 -18.31 28.65
C THR A 39 -14.02 -18.32 29.23
N GLU A 40 -13.11 -19.07 28.61
CA GLU A 40 -11.75 -19.28 29.09
C GLU A 40 -10.74 -18.86 28.01
N ASN A 41 -9.82 -17.96 28.36
CA ASN A 41 -8.81 -17.46 27.41
C ASN A 41 -7.85 -18.57 26.93
N SER A 42 -7.52 -19.54 27.80
CA SER A 42 -6.68 -20.70 27.45
C SER A 42 -7.25 -21.46 26.24
N ARG A 43 -8.57 -21.63 26.17
CA ARG A 43 -9.24 -22.29 25.02
C ARG A 43 -9.14 -21.49 23.73
N ALA A 44 -9.18 -20.17 23.82
CA ALA A 44 -8.99 -19.29 22.66
C ALA A 44 -7.58 -19.43 22.07
N GLU A 45 -6.56 -19.52 22.91
CA GLU A 45 -5.17 -19.71 22.46
C GLU A 45 -4.95 -21.05 21.76
N VAL A 46 -5.48 -22.14 22.34
CA VAL A 46 -5.42 -23.48 21.73
C VAL A 46 -6.13 -23.46 20.38
N MET A 47 -7.34 -22.91 20.33
CA MET A 47 -8.12 -22.76 19.10
C MET A 47 -7.36 -21.94 18.03
N MET A 48 -6.69 -20.85 18.43
CA MET A 48 -5.89 -20.05 17.52
C MET A 48 -4.68 -20.81 16.97
N LYS A 49 -3.95 -21.57 17.81
CA LYS A 49 -2.81 -22.39 17.36
C LYS A 49 -3.26 -23.47 16.38
N ASP A 50 -4.39 -24.11 16.67
CA ASP A 50 -4.84 -25.25 15.89
C ASP A 50 -5.58 -24.86 14.61
N LEU A 51 -6.46 -23.86 14.61
CA LEU A 51 -7.31 -23.54 13.45
C LEU A 51 -6.72 -22.47 12.53
N ASN A 52 -5.76 -21.67 12.99
CA ASN A 52 -5.18 -20.62 12.17
C ASN A 52 -4.40 -21.23 10.98
N GLY A 53 -4.77 -20.84 9.76
CA GLY A 53 -4.19 -21.36 8.52
C GLY A 53 -4.78 -22.71 8.07
N LYS A 54 -5.73 -23.30 8.81
CA LYS A 54 -6.40 -24.53 8.36
C LYS A 54 -7.47 -24.24 7.32
N LYS A 55 -7.65 -25.19 6.40
CA LYS A 55 -8.70 -25.16 5.38
C LYS A 55 -10.00 -25.73 5.95
N ILE A 56 -11.06 -24.93 5.94
CA ILE A 56 -12.42 -25.33 6.32
C ILE A 56 -13.30 -25.23 5.07
N GLY A 57 -13.67 -26.38 4.53
CA GLY A 57 -14.38 -26.47 3.25
C GLY A 57 -13.50 -25.99 2.09
N ASN A 58 -13.94 -24.93 1.41
CA ASN A 58 -13.24 -24.31 0.29
C ASN A 58 -12.45 -23.04 0.68
N LYS A 59 -12.42 -22.66 1.96
CA LYS A 59 -11.76 -21.43 2.44
C LYS A 59 -10.70 -21.75 3.49
N VAL A 60 -9.62 -20.97 3.51
CA VAL A 60 -8.62 -21.02 4.59
C VAL A 60 -9.06 -20.05 5.68
N VAL A 61 -9.06 -20.51 6.93
CA VAL A 61 -9.45 -19.70 8.08
C VAL A 61 -8.23 -19.07 8.72
N VAL A 62 -8.34 -17.79 9.04
CA VAL A 62 -7.31 -17.03 9.74
C VAL A 62 -7.93 -16.50 11.02
N ILE A 63 -7.25 -16.72 12.14
CA ILE A 63 -7.72 -16.28 13.45
C ILE A 63 -6.76 -15.19 13.94
N LYS A 64 -7.33 -14.14 14.51
CA LYS A 64 -6.60 -13.00 15.07
C LYS A 64 -7.28 -12.53 16.33
N TRP A 65 -6.49 -11.99 17.25
CA TRP A 65 -7.03 -11.28 18.41
C TRP A 65 -7.87 -10.09 17.96
N ALA A 66 -9.06 -9.94 18.54
CA ALA A 66 -9.95 -8.84 18.25
C ALA A 66 -9.43 -7.55 18.90
N HIS A 67 -9.47 -6.44 18.18
CA HIS A 67 -9.21 -5.13 18.74
C HIS A 67 -10.52 -4.55 19.28
N THR A 68 -10.54 -4.20 20.56
CA THR A 68 -11.67 -3.47 21.16
C THR A 68 -11.69 -2.05 20.62
N LEU A 69 -12.71 -1.69 19.84
CA LEU A 69 -12.87 -0.35 19.25
C LEU A 69 -13.23 0.75 20.27
N GLY A 70 -13.14 0.47 21.58
CA GLY A 70 -13.50 1.38 22.66
C GLY A 70 -12.46 1.50 23.78
N LYS A 71 -11.29 0.88 23.65
CA LYS A 71 -10.12 1.26 24.45
C LYS A 71 -9.17 1.94 23.49
N GLU A 72 -8.99 3.25 23.68
CA GLU A 72 -7.87 4.01 23.16
C GLU A 72 -6.58 3.31 23.63
N VAL A 73 -6.17 2.29 22.89
CA VAL A 73 -4.79 1.83 22.95
C VAL A 73 -4.06 2.90 22.18
N GLU A 74 -3.64 3.93 22.92
CA GLU A 74 -2.57 4.85 22.57
C GLU A 74 -1.44 4.00 22.00
N LYS A 75 -1.45 3.80 20.68
CA LYS A 75 -0.29 3.30 19.97
C LYS A 75 0.68 4.46 20.08
N THR A 76 1.47 4.45 21.13
CA THR A 76 2.61 5.34 21.30
C THR A 76 3.44 5.09 20.05
N LYS A 77 3.25 6.00 19.08
CA LYS A 77 4.06 6.08 17.89
C LYS A 77 5.46 6.28 18.43
N VAL A 78 6.25 5.21 18.50
CA VAL A 78 7.67 5.33 18.80
C VAL A 78 8.23 6.18 17.67
N GLU A 79 8.44 7.45 17.98
CA GLU A 79 9.10 8.39 17.09
C GLU A 79 10.54 7.91 17.00
N LEU A 80 10.86 7.22 15.90
CA LEU A 80 12.24 6.98 15.54
C LEU A 80 12.86 8.34 15.24
N VAL A 81 13.48 8.95 16.23
CA VAL A 81 14.29 10.15 16.06
C VAL A 81 15.50 9.72 15.24
N ILE A 82 15.49 10.02 13.94
CA ILE A 82 16.66 9.85 13.06
C ILE A 82 17.47 11.15 13.19
N PRO A 83 18.65 11.16 13.85
CA PRO A 83 19.41 12.38 14.10
C PRO A 83 19.90 13.09 12.82
N ALA A 84 19.79 12.45 11.65
CA ALA A 84 20.20 12.99 10.36
C ALA A 84 19.18 13.99 9.73
N LEU A 85 17.97 14.14 10.29
CA LEU A 85 16.94 15.05 9.77
C LEU A 85 16.78 16.31 10.63
N GLY A 86 17.90 16.95 10.96
CA GLY A 86 17.89 18.33 11.42
C GLY A 86 17.39 19.24 10.29
N GLN A 87 16.10 19.64 10.34
CA GLN A 87 15.63 21.03 10.29
C GLN A 87 14.12 21.13 9.96
N LYS A 88 13.41 21.67 10.96
CA LYS A 88 12.21 22.53 10.86
C LYS A 88 10.87 21.84 10.54
N GLU A 89 10.03 21.78 11.57
CA GLU A 89 8.60 21.55 11.48
C GLU A 89 7.97 22.32 10.31
N ARG A 90 7.61 21.61 9.23
CA ARG A 90 6.64 22.12 8.27
C ARG A 90 5.26 21.92 8.88
N LYS A 91 4.84 22.88 9.69
CA LYS A 91 3.41 23.17 9.87
C LYS A 91 2.82 23.32 8.47
N GLU A 92 1.81 22.53 8.11
CA GLU A 92 1.06 22.71 6.87
C GLU A 92 0.38 24.09 6.91
N LYS A 93 1.11 25.13 6.52
CA LYS A 93 0.57 26.46 6.36
C LYS A 93 -0.25 26.43 5.08
N LYS A 94 -1.58 26.46 5.24
CA LYS A 94 -2.50 26.79 4.16
C LYS A 94 -1.93 28.04 3.46
N ILE A 95 -1.65 27.92 2.16
CA ILE A 95 -1.08 28.99 1.33
C ILE A 95 -1.92 30.26 1.57
N SER A 96 -1.26 31.39 1.86
CA SER A 96 -1.96 32.64 2.21
C SER A 96 -2.94 33.03 1.11
N ARG A 97 -4.09 33.62 1.46
CA ARG A 97 -5.09 34.06 0.45
C ARG A 97 -4.45 34.91 -0.66
N ILE A 98 -3.53 35.80 -0.29
CA ILE A 98 -2.77 36.65 -1.22
C ILE A 98 -1.96 35.80 -2.21
N SER A 99 -1.30 34.75 -1.73
CA SER A 99 -0.55 33.84 -2.60
C SER A 99 -1.44 33.00 -3.52
N GLN A 100 -2.69 32.71 -3.13
CA GLN A 100 -3.66 32.05 -4.00
C GLN A 100 -4.16 33.01 -5.08
N ILE A 101 -4.44 34.27 -4.73
CA ILE A 101 -4.86 35.32 -5.66
C ILE A 101 -3.77 35.53 -6.73
N HIS A 102 -2.51 35.70 -6.30
CA HIS A 102 -1.40 35.95 -7.23
C HIS A 102 -1.15 34.77 -8.19
N ALA A 103 -1.38 33.53 -7.74
CA ALA A 103 -1.29 32.35 -8.59
C ALA A 103 -2.38 32.34 -9.69
N ILE A 104 -3.58 32.83 -9.39
CA ILE A 104 -4.68 32.97 -10.35
C ILE A 104 -4.35 34.06 -11.37
N GLU A 105 -3.93 35.24 -10.91
CA GLU A 105 -3.57 36.38 -11.77
C GLU A 105 -2.45 36.01 -12.76
N SER A 106 -1.40 35.34 -12.27
CA SER A 106 -0.30 34.89 -13.11
C SER A 106 -0.77 33.92 -14.20
N LYS A 107 -1.72 33.04 -13.89
CA LYS A 107 -2.25 32.07 -14.86
C LYS A 107 -3.12 32.74 -15.93
N LEU A 108 -3.97 33.68 -15.52
CA LEU A 108 -4.80 34.45 -16.45
C LEU A 108 -3.93 35.25 -17.43
N LYS A 109 -2.90 35.91 -16.91
CA LYS A 109 -1.95 36.67 -17.73
C LYS A 109 -1.21 35.82 -18.76
N MET A 110 -0.84 34.59 -18.39
CA MET A 110 -0.21 33.65 -19.32
C MET A 110 -1.18 33.16 -20.41
N MET A 111 -2.48 33.11 -20.13
CA MET A 111 -3.51 32.72 -21.11
C MET A 111 -3.89 33.85 -22.05
N GLU A 112 -3.83 35.10 -21.58
CA GLU A 112 -4.16 36.29 -22.38
C GLU A 112 -3.14 36.57 -23.50
N GLN A 113 -1.90 36.09 -23.35
CA GLN A 113 -0.83 36.28 -24.35
C GLN A 113 -0.88 35.30 -25.54
N LEU A 114 -1.95 34.50 -25.68
CA LEU A 114 -2.17 33.67 -26.87
C LEU A 114 -3.19 34.37 -27.79
N PRO A 115 -2.77 34.91 -28.95
CA PRO A 115 -3.72 35.30 -29.98
C PRO A 115 -4.42 34.04 -30.49
N SER A 116 -5.74 34.14 -30.63
CA SER A 116 -6.63 33.11 -31.15
C SER A 116 -6.27 32.74 -32.59
N GLU A 117 -5.38 31.77 -32.77
CA GLU A 117 -5.31 31.00 -34.01
C GLU A 117 -6.30 29.83 -33.89
N ASP A 118 -7.27 29.85 -34.78
CA ASP A 118 -8.53 29.13 -34.74
C ASP A 118 -8.40 27.61 -34.53
N PHE A 119 -8.98 27.11 -33.45
CA PHE A 119 -9.38 25.69 -33.38
C PHE A 119 -10.70 25.53 -34.14
N GLN A 120 -10.62 25.38 -35.46
CA GLN A 120 -11.78 24.95 -36.25
C GLN A 120 -12.10 23.48 -35.92
N ILE A 121 -13.16 23.27 -35.15
CA ILE A 121 -13.76 21.94 -34.96
C ILE A 121 -14.59 21.67 -36.21
N SER A 122 -14.03 20.92 -37.14
CA SER A 122 -14.79 20.33 -38.26
C SER A 122 -15.66 19.20 -37.71
N ASN A 123 -16.98 19.28 -37.97
CA ASN A 123 -17.97 18.26 -37.61
C ASN A 123 -17.92 17.07 -38.58
N GLU A 124 -16.79 16.37 -38.66
CA GLU A 124 -16.69 15.05 -39.33
C GLU A 124 -16.07 14.03 -38.36
N PRO A 125 -16.63 12.82 -38.21
CA PRO A 125 -16.13 11.83 -37.25
C PRO A 125 -14.87 11.17 -37.81
N SER A 126 -13.74 11.86 -37.72
CA SER A 126 -12.44 11.28 -38.02
C SER A 126 -12.03 10.30 -36.92
N THR A 127 -11.96 9.04 -37.30
CA THR A 127 -11.48 7.88 -36.55
C THR A 127 -10.02 8.07 -36.09
N SER A 128 -9.80 8.88 -35.05
CA SER A 128 -8.45 9.08 -34.51
C SER A 128 -8.50 9.21 -32.99
N GLY A 129 -8.10 8.11 -32.34
CA GLY A 129 -7.54 8.04 -31.00
C GLY A 129 -8.09 9.00 -29.95
N CYS A 130 -9.03 8.51 -29.13
CA CYS A 130 -9.56 9.21 -27.97
C CYS A 130 -8.45 9.89 -27.13
N LEU A 131 -8.57 11.20 -26.90
CA LEU A 131 -7.67 12.04 -26.09
C LEU A 131 -7.43 11.49 -24.67
N ILE A 132 -8.31 10.60 -24.19
CA ILE A 132 -8.13 9.86 -22.94
C ILE A 132 -6.84 9.02 -22.93
N ASN A 133 -6.40 8.52 -24.08
CA ASN A 133 -5.19 7.71 -24.20
C ASN A 133 -3.92 8.56 -24.09
N LEU A 134 -3.92 9.80 -24.62
CA LEU A 134 -2.80 10.73 -24.49
C LEU A 134 -2.64 11.22 -23.05
N TYR A 135 -3.75 11.45 -22.34
CA TYR A 135 -3.72 11.79 -20.92
C TYR A 135 -3.13 10.65 -20.07
N ASN A 136 -3.48 9.40 -20.39
CA ASN A 136 -2.95 8.22 -19.69
C ASN A 136 -1.46 7.97 -20.00
N GLN A 137 -1.00 8.22 -21.22
CA GLN A 137 0.44 8.13 -21.56
C GLN A 137 1.27 9.17 -20.80
N ASN A 138 0.82 10.42 -20.72
CA ASN A 138 1.55 11.47 -19.99
C ASN A 138 1.60 11.25 -18.47
N ARG A 139 0.64 10.50 -17.91
CA ARG A 139 0.67 10.09 -16.50
C ARG A 139 1.79 9.08 -16.20
N GLN A 140 2.16 8.23 -17.17
CA GLN A 140 3.22 7.24 -17.03
C GLN A 140 4.62 7.87 -17.08
N HIS A 141 4.82 8.98 -17.81
CA HIS A 141 6.13 9.65 -17.91
C HIS A 141 6.60 10.34 -16.61
N LYS A 142 5.72 10.60 -15.64
CA LYS A 142 6.13 11.19 -14.34
C LYS A 142 6.83 10.19 -13.41
N SER A 143 6.63 8.89 -13.61
CA SER A 143 7.26 7.86 -12.76
C SER A 143 8.72 7.57 -13.15
N THR A 144 9.12 7.84 -14.39
CA THR A 144 10.46 7.51 -14.92
C THR A 144 11.53 8.55 -14.57
N LEU A 145 11.17 9.81 -14.30
CA LEU A 145 12.16 10.85 -13.92
C LEU A 145 12.54 10.82 -12.42
N MET A 146 11.80 10.10 -11.59
CA MET A 146 12.04 10.01 -10.13
C MET A 146 12.90 8.79 -9.71
N GLN A 147 13.39 7.98 -10.65
CA GLN A 147 14.21 6.79 -10.33
C GLN A 147 15.71 6.97 -10.65
N LYS A 148 16.12 8.06 -11.32
CA LYS A 148 17.53 8.27 -11.73
C LYS A 148 18.44 8.91 -10.67
N THR A 149 17.92 9.27 -9.49
CA THR A 149 18.71 9.88 -8.40
C THR A 149 18.94 8.97 -7.19
N ARG A 150 18.75 7.64 -7.32
CA ARG A 150 18.99 6.67 -6.22
C ARG A 150 20.11 5.66 -6.44
N ASN A 151 20.74 5.58 -7.61
CA ASN A 151 21.87 4.66 -7.85
C ASN A 151 23.18 5.43 -8.02
N ARG A 152 23.68 5.99 -6.93
CA ARG A 152 25.10 6.26 -6.74
C ARG A 152 25.39 6.15 -5.25
N ASN A 153 25.91 4.98 -4.86
CA ASN A 153 26.81 4.71 -3.74
C ASN A 153 26.46 3.37 -3.08
N HIS A 154 27.20 2.32 -3.44
CA HIS A 154 27.91 1.41 -2.53
C HIS A 154 28.44 0.23 -3.33
N ASN A 155 29.74 0.20 -3.62
CA ASN A 155 30.55 -0.93 -3.14
C ASN A 155 32.03 -0.52 -3.13
N LYS A 156 32.56 -0.29 -1.93
CA LYS A 156 33.98 -0.24 -1.67
C LYS A 156 34.37 -1.58 -1.04
N ASN A 157 35.43 -2.13 -1.62
CA ASN A 157 36.43 -2.99 -0.98
C ASN A 157 36.03 -4.45 -0.74
N ASP A 158 36.69 -5.37 -1.45
CA ASP A 158 37.81 -6.14 -0.88
C ASP A 158 38.09 -7.39 -1.74
N ALA A 159 39.26 -7.43 -2.39
CA ALA A 159 39.96 -8.68 -2.72
C ALA A 159 41.39 -8.39 -3.19
N ARG A 160 42.25 -8.19 -2.19
CA ARG A 160 43.62 -8.71 -2.03
C ARG A 160 44.34 -9.20 -3.31
N SER A 161 45.33 -8.39 -3.70
CA SER A 161 46.56 -8.82 -4.37
C SER A 161 47.20 -10.03 -3.68
N THR A 162 47.40 -11.12 -4.40
CA THR A 162 48.61 -11.96 -4.28
C THR A 162 48.92 -12.59 -5.63
N LYS A 163 50.02 -12.10 -6.21
CA LYS A 163 50.72 -12.62 -7.39
C LYS A 163 51.49 -13.87 -6.94
N THR A 164 51.23 -15.02 -7.53
CA THR A 164 52.06 -16.23 -7.38
C THR A 164 52.44 -16.73 -8.76
N THR A 165 53.75 -16.74 -9.00
CA THR A 165 54.45 -17.37 -10.13
C THR A 165 54.91 -18.75 -9.66
N PHE A 166 54.82 -19.77 -10.53
CA PHE A 166 55.65 -21.00 -10.70
C PHE A 166 54.77 -21.90 -11.59
N GLY A 167 55.16 -22.53 -12.69
CA GLY A 167 56.41 -23.09 -13.19
C GLY A 167 55.95 -24.26 -14.08
N GLY A 168 56.39 -24.33 -15.34
CA GLY A 168 55.86 -25.27 -16.33
C GLY A 168 56.29 -26.72 -16.15
N SER A 169 55.60 -27.64 -16.82
CA SER A 169 56.15 -28.64 -17.76
C SER A 169 55.07 -29.63 -18.23
N SER A 170 55.26 -30.16 -19.44
CA SER A 170 54.75 -31.45 -19.96
C SER A 170 53.41 -31.49 -20.73
N LYS A 171 53.51 -31.33 -22.05
CA LYS A 171 52.82 -32.06 -23.15
C LYS A 171 53.81 -32.02 -24.33
N GLY A 172 54.14 -33.05 -25.09
CA GLY A 172 53.57 -34.37 -25.34
C GLY A 172 53.80 -34.64 -26.83
N CYS A 173 54.43 -35.79 -27.14
CA CYS A 173 54.67 -36.42 -28.45
C CYS A 173 55.57 -35.68 -29.45
#